data_AF-H0EL03-F1
#
_entry.id   AF-H0EL03-F1
#
_cell.length_a   1.000
_cell.length_b   1.000
_cell.length_c   1.000
_cell.angle_alpha   90.00
_cell.angle_beta   90.00
_cell.angle_gamma   90.00
#
_symmetry.space_group_name_H-M   'P 1'
#
loop_
_entity.id
_entity.type
_entity.pdbx_description
1 polymer ?
#
loop_
_entity_poly.entity_id
_entity_poly.type
_entity_poly.pdbx_seq_one_letter_code
_entity_poly.pdbx_strand_id
1 'polypeptide(L)'
;MADSRLWDNTRHQLGDWLDPAAPPDDPSAGTTDPQFVANAYLAHVSNILASVTKTLGYDEATVKKYEDDAAVVKKDFQHKYVTPAGRLSPDSMTALSLALTFDLFANQDQTDQARSRLAELSRASRFRIGTGFAGTPTILPALCAGDPKKNFKQVAYRMLLETSCPSWLYPITMGATTMWERWDSMLPNGDINPGSMTSFNHYALGSVGKWLFGTVGGVDMDITSASALRTASPDQSSIGWRVIKFAPQPGGTITSAKTSHLSPYGIVSCAWNLDAEKKLFRMSVSVPPNCKAVVQLPGTDKEAINIGSGEYEFVVEGYEEDEAWPPEAIVSPWSMVEESEQKIVGVRKDK
;
A
#
# COMPACT_ATOMS: atom_id res chain seq x y z
N MET A 1 33.33 16.36 2.62
CA MET A 1 32.06 15.79 3.09
C MET A 1 32.31 14.31 3.26
N ALA A 2 31.99 13.71 4.40
CA ALA A 2 32.16 12.27 4.57
C ALA A 2 31.42 11.54 3.42
N ASP A 3 32.04 10.51 2.83
CA ASP A 3 31.45 9.73 1.74
C ASP A 3 30.06 9.24 2.18
N SER A 4 29.01 9.84 1.61
CA SER A 4 27.64 9.40 1.84
C SER A 4 27.53 7.95 1.41
N ARG A 5 26.80 7.14 2.18
CA ARG A 5 26.57 5.73 1.85
C ARG A 5 25.45 5.51 0.84
N LEU A 6 24.97 6.59 0.24
CA LEU A 6 23.93 6.58 -0.79
C LEU A 6 24.51 6.27 -2.17
N TRP A 7 23.63 5.98 -3.12
CA TRP A 7 24.00 5.76 -4.52
C TRP A 7 24.74 6.96 -5.12
N ASP A 8 25.68 6.64 -6.00
CA ASP A 8 26.36 7.60 -6.87
C ASP A 8 25.35 8.23 -7.84
N ASN A 9 25.13 9.54 -7.69
CA ASN A 9 24.15 10.30 -8.46
C ASN A 9 24.48 10.34 -9.97
N THR A 10 25.69 9.93 -10.39
CA THR A 10 26.08 9.90 -11.81
C THR A 10 25.66 8.62 -12.54
N ARG A 11 25.17 7.62 -11.81
CA ARG A 11 24.74 6.34 -12.37
C ARG A 11 23.27 6.37 -12.76
N HIS A 12 22.98 5.89 -13.96
CA HIS A 12 21.61 5.74 -14.44
C HIS A 12 20.79 4.79 -13.54
N GLN A 13 19.54 5.15 -13.28
CA GLN A 13 18.56 4.38 -12.53
C GLN A 13 17.25 4.36 -13.32
N LEU A 14 16.55 3.23 -13.34
CA LEU A 14 15.21 3.17 -13.96
C LEU A 14 14.19 4.02 -13.21
N GLY A 15 14.42 4.27 -11.91
CA GLY A 15 13.54 5.06 -11.06
C GLY A 15 12.18 4.40 -10.90
N ASP A 16 11.13 5.24 -10.86
CA ASP A 16 9.75 4.78 -10.84
C ASP A 16 9.23 4.53 -12.26
N TRP A 17 9.80 3.50 -12.89
CA TRP A 17 9.56 3.13 -14.30
C TRP A 17 8.07 3.09 -14.65
N LEU A 18 7.68 3.71 -15.77
CA LEU A 18 6.30 3.80 -16.26
C LEU A 18 5.34 4.51 -15.28
N ASP A 19 5.84 5.51 -14.56
CA ASP A 19 5.00 6.58 -14.01
C ASP A 19 4.08 7.11 -15.14
N PRO A 20 2.76 7.22 -14.93
CA PRO A 20 1.83 7.67 -15.97
C PRO A 20 2.09 9.08 -16.50
N ALA A 21 2.89 9.90 -15.82
CA ALA A 21 3.34 11.20 -16.33
C ALA A 21 4.60 11.10 -17.22
N ALA A 22 5.28 9.95 -17.25
CA ALA A 22 6.46 9.76 -18.08
C ALA A 22 6.08 9.73 -19.57
N PRO A 23 6.87 10.37 -20.44
CA PRO A 23 6.59 10.37 -21.87
C PRO A 23 6.74 8.95 -22.46
N PRO A 24 6.00 8.61 -23.52
CA PRO A 24 6.03 7.26 -24.12
C PRO A 24 7.42 6.78 -24.56
N ASP A 25 8.27 7.71 -25.02
CA ASP A 25 9.62 7.49 -25.54
C ASP A 25 10.73 7.50 -24.47
N ASP A 26 10.46 8.01 -23.27
CA ASP A 26 11.36 7.92 -22.11
C ASP A 26 10.57 7.47 -20.85
N PRO A 27 10.34 6.16 -20.68
CA PRO A 27 9.52 5.65 -19.59
C PRO A 27 10.17 5.77 -18.19
N SER A 28 11.44 6.17 -18.11
CA SER A 28 12.14 6.47 -16.86
C SER A 28 11.96 7.91 -16.39
N ALA A 29 11.50 8.81 -17.26
CA ALA A 29 11.32 10.23 -16.94
C ALA A 29 10.00 10.52 -16.20
N GLY A 30 9.76 9.79 -15.11
CA GLY A 30 8.64 10.00 -14.20
C GLY A 30 8.80 11.23 -13.29
N THR A 31 7.82 11.46 -12.43
CA THR A 31 7.77 12.62 -11.53
C THR A 31 8.71 12.54 -10.33
N THR A 32 9.20 11.34 -10.03
CA THR A 32 10.05 11.08 -8.86
C THR A 32 11.50 10.96 -9.28
N ASP A 33 12.40 11.69 -8.59
CA ASP A 33 13.85 11.56 -8.79
C ASP A 33 14.29 10.08 -8.74
N PRO A 34 14.88 9.52 -9.82
CA PRO A 34 15.34 8.14 -9.83
C PRO A 34 16.38 7.83 -8.75
N GLN A 35 17.18 8.81 -8.33
CA GLN A 35 18.12 8.64 -7.22
C GLN A 35 17.42 8.57 -5.87
N PHE A 36 16.32 9.29 -5.68
CA PHE A 36 15.48 9.13 -4.50
C PHE A 36 14.98 7.68 -4.40
N VAL A 37 14.43 7.13 -5.50
CA VAL A 37 13.92 5.75 -5.54
C VAL A 37 15.03 4.76 -5.20
N ALA A 38 16.19 4.87 -5.86
CA ALA A 38 17.34 3.99 -5.61
C ALA A 38 17.80 4.03 -4.14
N ASN A 39 17.84 5.22 -3.54
CA ASN A 39 18.25 5.40 -2.14
C ASN A 39 17.20 4.93 -1.13
N ALA A 40 15.91 5.08 -1.44
CA ALA A 40 14.84 4.52 -0.61
C ALA A 40 14.93 2.98 -0.58
N TYR A 41 15.16 2.34 -1.73
CA TYR A 41 15.39 0.90 -1.80
C TYR A 41 16.69 0.47 -1.14
N LEU A 42 17.76 1.27 -1.23
CA LEU A 42 19.01 0.98 -0.52
C LEU A 42 18.76 0.92 1.00
N ALA A 43 18.10 1.92 1.57
CA ALA A 43 17.74 1.92 2.99
C ALA A 43 16.89 0.70 3.38
N HIS A 44 15.89 0.37 2.55
CA HIS A 44 15.02 -0.79 2.76
C HIS A 44 15.78 -2.11 2.73
N VAL A 45 16.60 -2.34 1.69
CA VAL A 45 17.37 -3.57 1.51
C VAL A 45 18.45 -3.71 2.58
N SER A 46 19.11 -2.62 3.00
CA SER A 46 20.04 -2.65 4.12
C SER A 46 19.38 -3.12 5.42
N ASN A 47 18.16 -2.66 5.71
CA ASN A 47 17.39 -3.12 6.86
C ASN A 47 16.95 -4.60 6.75
N ILE A 48 16.57 -5.04 5.55
CA ILE A 48 16.30 -6.47 5.28
C ILE A 48 17.55 -7.29 5.52
N LEU A 49 18.71 -6.86 5.03
CA LEU A 49 19.96 -7.59 5.20
C LEU A 49 20.33 -7.73 6.67
N ALA A 50 20.21 -6.66 7.47
CA ALA A 50 20.38 -6.72 8.92
C ALA A 50 19.45 -7.78 9.55
N SER A 51 18.17 -7.77 9.19
CA SER A 51 17.19 -8.77 9.66
C SER A 51 17.56 -10.20 9.26
N VAL A 52 18.02 -10.41 8.03
CA VAL A 52 18.47 -11.72 7.52
C VAL A 52 19.65 -12.26 8.33
N THR A 53 20.63 -11.43 8.69
CA THR A 53 21.77 -11.89 9.50
C THR A 53 21.34 -12.44 10.85
N LYS A 54 20.36 -11.79 11.49
CA LYS A 54 19.75 -12.27 12.74
C LYS A 54 19.02 -13.59 12.53
N THR A 55 18.21 -13.69 11.48
CA THR A 55 17.46 -14.93 11.15
C THR A 55 18.38 -16.12 10.87
N LEU A 56 19.53 -15.89 10.24
CA LEU A 56 20.51 -16.94 9.93
C LEU A 56 21.44 -17.29 11.11
N GLY A 57 21.32 -16.61 12.24
CA GLY A 57 22.10 -16.91 13.45
C GLY A 57 23.57 -16.48 13.37
N TYR A 58 23.87 -15.41 12.64
CA TYR A 58 25.22 -14.82 12.65
C TYR A 58 25.57 -14.28 14.05
N ASP A 59 26.88 -14.15 14.32
CA ASP A 59 27.37 -13.62 15.59
C ASP A 59 26.91 -12.17 15.83
N GLU A 60 26.85 -11.78 17.11
CA GLU A 60 26.35 -10.46 17.53
C GLU A 60 27.12 -9.28 16.92
N ALA A 61 28.43 -9.45 16.68
CA ALA A 61 29.24 -8.39 16.08
C ALA A 61 28.88 -8.19 14.61
N THR A 62 28.65 -9.27 13.86
CA THR A 62 28.18 -9.22 12.47
C THR A 62 26.77 -8.61 12.38
N VAL A 63 25.83 -9.05 13.22
CA VAL A 63 24.46 -8.49 13.26
C VAL A 63 24.51 -7.00 13.54
N LYS A 64 25.24 -6.59 14.60
CA LYS A 64 25.37 -5.20 14.99
C LYS A 64 25.98 -4.34 13.87
N LYS A 65 26.97 -4.84 13.15
CA LYS A 65 27.57 -4.13 12.02
C LYS A 65 26.52 -3.79 10.95
N TYR A 66 25.68 -4.74 10.54
CA TYR A 66 24.67 -4.49 9.51
C TYR A 66 23.53 -3.60 10.01
N GLU A 67 23.16 -3.70 11.29
CA GLU A 67 22.20 -2.77 11.92
C GLU A 67 22.74 -1.33 11.93
N ASP A 68 24.01 -1.14 12.33
CA ASP A 68 24.67 0.17 12.33
C ASP A 68 24.79 0.70 10.89
N ASP A 69 25.12 -0.15 9.91
CA ASP A 69 25.22 0.23 8.50
C ASP A 69 23.85 0.68 7.94
N ALA A 70 22.77 -0.05 8.24
CA ALA A 70 21.41 0.31 7.84
C ALA A 70 20.95 1.63 8.49
N ALA A 71 21.29 1.85 9.77
CA ALA A 71 20.97 3.08 10.47
C ALA A 71 21.69 4.30 9.86
N VAL A 72 22.95 4.15 9.43
CA VAL A 72 23.69 5.21 8.73
C VAL A 72 23.04 5.53 7.38
N VAL A 73 22.67 4.51 6.59
CA VAL A 73 21.98 4.74 5.30
C VAL A 73 20.64 5.45 5.48
N LYS A 74 19.81 5.03 6.45
CA LYS A 74 18.54 5.70 6.77
C LYS A 74 18.77 7.16 7.18
N LYS A 75 19.79 7.43 7.99
CA LYS A 75 20.14 8.80 8.40
C LYS A 75 20.61 9.66 7.22
N ASP A 76 21.45 9.12 6.34
CA ASP A 76 21.90 9.82 5.13
C ASP A 76 20.71 10.12 4.19
N PHE A 77 19.80 9.15 4.02
CA PHE A 77 18.55 9.35 3.26
C PHE A 77 17.72 10.48 3.86
N GLN A 78 17.46 10.45 5.17
CA GLN A 78 16.71 11.47 5.89
C GLN A 78 17.34 12.84 5.71
N HIS A 79 18.65 12.94 5.88
CA HIS A 79 19.38 14.20 5.71
C HIS A 79 19.27 14.75 4.28
N LYS A 80 19.34 13.88 3.26
CA LYS A 80 19.30 14.30 1.85
C LYS A 80 17.90 14.66 1.36
N TYR A 81 16.87 13.94 1.82
CA TYR A 81 15.55 13.99 1.19
C TYR A 81 14.41 14.43 2.11
N VAL A 82 14.57 14.41 3.43
CA VAL A 82 13.52 14.76 4.39
C VAL A 82 13.84 16.13 5.00
N THR A 83 12.98 17.11 4.79
CA THR A 83 13.09 18.41 5.44
C THR A 83 12.84 18.30 6.95
N PRO A 84 13.30 19.26 7.78
CA PRO A 84 13.00 19.25 9.22
C PRO A 84 11.50 19.19 9.55
N ALA A 85 10.66 19.78 8.68
CA ALA A 85 9.21 19.77 8.80
C ALA A 85 8.54 18.48 8.30
N GLY A 86 9.30 17.49 7.81
CA GLY A 86 8.76 16.20 7.36
C GLY A 86 8.33 16.13 5.90
N ARG A 87 8.50 17.19 5.11
CA ARG A 87 8.28 17.13 3.65
C ARG A 87 9.44 16.44 2.95
N LEU A 88 9.14 15.65 1.93
CA LEU A 88 10.12 15.07 1.02
C LEU A 88 10.53 16.07 -0.06
N SER A 89 11.78 16.00 -0.51
CA SER A 89 12.29 16.79 -1.64
C SER A 89 11.48 16.49 -2.92
N PRO A 90 11.32 15.24 -3.38
CA PRO A 90 10.28 14.89 -4.34
C PRO A 90 8.94 14.69 -3.62
N ASP A 91 7.98 15.57 -3.90
CA ASP A 91 6.61 15.52 -3.35
C ASP A 91 5.67 14.79 -4.32
N SER A 92 5.93 13.50 -4.54
CA SER A 92 5.17 12.62 -5.43
C SER A 92 4.51 11.47 -4.67
N MET A 93 3.53 10.80 -5.29
CA MET A 93 2.88 9.62 -4.70
C MET A 93 3.89 8.52 -4.41
N THR A 94 4.80 8.24 -5.34
CA THR A 94 5.84 7.21 -5.17
C THR A 94 6.83 7.57 -4.07
N ALA A 95 7.26 8.84 -3.99
CA ALA A 95 8.21 9.24 -2.95
C ALA A 95 7.62 9.03 -1.55
N LEU A 96 6.39 9.49 -1.36
CA LEU A 96 5.67 9.34 -0.10
C LEU A 96 5.35 7.87 0.20
N SER A 97 4.88 7.09 -0.78
CA SER A 97 4.49 5.70 -0.56
C SER A 97 5.70 4.83 -0.20
N LEU A 98 6.84 5.02 -0.85
CA LEU A 98 8.09 4.33 -0.52
C LEU A 98 8.59 4.75 0.87
N ALA A 99 8.67 6.04 1.16
CA ALA A 99 9.18 6.52 2.45
C ALA A 99 8.30 6.07 3.64
N LEU A 100 6.97 6.02 3.46
CA LEU A 100 6.04 5.50 4.46
C LEU A 100 6.20 3.99 4.64
N THR A 101 6.27 3.23 3.55
CA THR A 101 6.32 1.76 3.59
C THR A 101 7.67 1.25 4.09
N PHE A 102 8.75 1.97 3.81
CA PHE A 102 10.11 1.61 4.22
C PHE A 102 10.53 2.23 5.56
N ASP A 103 9.61 2.88 6.28
CA ASP A 103 9.86 3.55 7.55
C ASP A 103 11.06 4.51 7.48
N LEU A 104 11.03 5.47 6.57
CA LEU A 104 12.16 6.39 6.34
C LEU A 104 12.05 7.72 7.07
N PHE A 105 10.92 8.01 7.72
CA PHE A 105 10.74 9.22 8.51
C PHE A 105 11.42 9.13 9.89
N ALA A 106 11.70 10.28 10.50
CA ALA A 106 12.42 10.32 11.77
C ALA A 106 11.52 10.06 12.98
N ASN A 107 10.21 10.33 12.86
CA ASN A 107 9.25 10.21 13.94
C ASN A 107 7.81 10.04 13.40
N GLN A 108 6.89 9.71 14.31
CA GLN A 108 5.49 9.45 13.98
C GLN A 108 4.77 10.68 13.40
N ASP A 109 5.08 11.89 13.88
CA ASP A 109 4.44 13.11 13.38
C ASP A 109 4.75 13.34 11.89
N GLN A 110 6.01 13.14 11.49
CA GLN A 110 6.41 13.19 10.08
C GLN A 110 5.72 12.10 9.25
N THR A 111 5.64 10.87 9.77
CA THR A 111 4.92 9.76 9.13
C THR A 111 3.44 10.11 8.91
N ASP A 112 2.76 10.68 9.89
CA ASP A 112 1.34 11.02 9.79
C ASP A 112 1.08 12.20 8.85
N GLN A 113 1.97 13.21 8.86
CA GLN A 113 1.93 14.31 7.90
C GLN A 113 2.18 13.83 6.46
N ALA A 114 3.15 12.94 6.25
CA ALA A 114 3.44 12.37 4.94
C ALA A 114 2.27 11.53 4.41
N ARG A 115 1.61 10.75 5.28
CA ARG A 115 0.41 9.99 4.90
C ARG A 115 -0.77 10.90 4.55
N SER A 116 -0.96 11.97 5.31
CA SER A 116 -1.97 12.99 5.01
C SER A 116 -1.69 13.67 3.67
N ARG A 117 -0.42 14.00 3.40
CA ARG A 117 0.01 14.56 2.11
C ARG A 117 -0.23 13.59 0.95
N LEU A 118 0.03 12.30 1.14
CA LEU A 118 -0.24 11.26 0.14
C LEU A 118 -1.72 11.21 -0.21
N ALA A 119 -2.59 11.21 0.79
CA ALA A 119 -4.04 11.26 0.58
C ALA A 119 -4.47 12.55 -0.14
N GLU A 120 -3.84 13.68 0.16
CA GLU A 120 -4.06 14.95 -0.54
C GLU A 120 -3.71 14.86 -2.03
N LEU A 121 -2.56 14.27 -2.39
CA LEU A 121 -2.16 14.05 -3.78
C LEU A 121 -3.12 13.09 -4.49
N SER A 122 -3.58 12.04 -3.81
CA SER A 122 -4.60 11.12 -4.33
C SER A 122 -5.92 11.84 -4.62
N ARG A 123 -6.36 12.75 -3.74
CA ARG A 123 -7.58 13.53 -3.99
C ARG A 123 -7.41 14.55 -5.11
N ALA A 124 -6.25 15.20 -5.20
CA ALA A 124 -5.93 16.20 -6.22
C ALA A 124 -5.82 15.59 -7.63
N SER A 125 -5.35 14.34 -7.73
CA SER A 125 -5.34 13.55 -8.97
C SER A 125 -6.69 12.92 -9.31
N ARG A 126 -7.76 13.25 -8.56
CA ARG A 126 -9.09 12.65 -8.69
C ARG A 126 -9.03 11.12 -8.56
N PHE A 127 -8.19 10.65 -7.64
CA PHE A 127 -7.96 9.24 -7.30
C PHE A 127 -7.35 8.39 -8.42
N ARG A 128 -6.85 9.01 -9.49
CA ARG A 128 -6.07 8.33 -10.54
C ARG A 128 -4.69 7.97 -10.02
N ILE A 129 -4.11 6.93 -10.60
CA ILE A 129 -2.76 6.49 -10.23
C ILE A 129 -1.73 7.51 -10.69
N GLY A 130 -0.77 7.82 -9.83
CA GLY A 130 0.39 8.67 -10.10
C GLY A 130 1.71 7.97 -9.75
N THR A 131 1.75 6.64 -9.90
CA THR A 131 2.90 5.81 -9.56
C THR A 131 3.24 4.85 -10.70
N GLY A 132 4.54 4.65 -10.92
CA GLY A 132 5.11 3.61 -11.77
C GLY A 132 5.37 2.32 -10.99
N PHE A 133 6.32 1.52 -11.47
CA PHE A 133 6.60 0.18 -10.95
C PHE A 133 7.11 0.17 -9.50
N ALA A 134 7.80 1.22 -9.05
CA ALA A 134 8.33 1.30 -7.69
C ALA A 134 7.24 1.72 -6.68
N GLY A 135 6.41 2.69 -7.04
CA GLY A 135 5.36 3.21 -6.16
C GLY A 135 4.10 2.34 -6.09
N THR A 136 3.70 1.71 -7.20
CA THR A 136 2.41 0.98 -7.30
C THR A 136 2.24 -0.15 -6.27
N PRO A 137 3.27 -0.95 -5.92
CA PRO A 137 3.14 -1.96 -4.86
C PRO A 137 2.89 -1.39 -3.46
N THR A 138 3.19 -0.11 -3.24
CA THR A 138 3.25 0.50 -1.89
C THR A 138 2.19 1.57 -1.65
N ILE A 139 1.55 2.12 -2.69
CA ILE A 139 0.61 3.24 -2.59
C ILE A 139 -0.61 2.97 -1.70
N LEU A 140 -1.35 1.87 -1.94
CA LEU A 140 -2.53 1.53 -1.13
C LEU A 140 -2.14 1.07 0.29
N PRO A 141 -1.11 0.22 0.48
CA PRO A 141 -0.59 -0.07 1.81
C PRO A 141 -0.22 1.17 2.61
N ALA A 142 0.46 2.15 2.00
CA ALA A 142 0.88 3.38 2.68
C ALA A 142 -0.31 4.22 3.19
N LEU A 143 -1.39 4.30 2.40
CA LEU A 143 -2.64 4.97 2.78
C LEU A 143 -3.37 4.25 3.92
N CYS A 144 -3.38 2.91 3.92
CA CYS A 144 -4.07 2.10 4.93
C CYS A 144 -3.25 1.81 6.20
N ALA A 145 -1.95 2.07 6.18
CA ALA A 145 -1.07 1.80 7.32
C ALA A 145 -1.33 2.77 8.48
N GLY A 146 -0.88 2.37 9.69
CA GLY A 146 -1.01 3.18 10.90
C GLY A 146 -2.30 2.89 11.68
N ASP A 147 -2.71 3.87 12.48
CA ASP A 147 -3.93 3.83 13.28
C ASP A 147 -5.16 3.76 12.34
N PRO A 148 -5.99 2.70 12.42
CA PRO A 148 -7.19 2.56 11.59
C PRO A 148 -8.16 3.75 11.66
N LYS A 149 -8.14 4.53 12.73
CA LYS A 149 -8.98 5.73 12.90
C LYS A 149 -8.40 6.99 12.24
N LYS A 150 -7.13 6.95 11.81
CA LYS A 150 -6.39 8.08 11.23
C LYS A 150 -5.78 7.74 9.87
N ASN A 151 -5.96 6.52 9.39
CA ASN A 151 -5.51 6.11 8.08
C ASN A 151 -6.46 6.65 7.00
N PHE A 152 -6.10 6.49 5.73
CA PHE A 152 -6.87 6.99 4.60
C PHE A 152 -7.40 5.83 3.76
N LYS A 153 -7.95 4.79 4.41
CA LYS A 153 -8.43 3.59 3.73
C LYS A 153 -9.49 3.92 2.67
N GLN A 154 -10.40 4.87 2.91
CA GLN A 154 -11.40 5.20 1.89
C GLN A 154 -10.76 5.84 0.65
N VAL A 155 -9.68 6.61 0.81
CA VAL A 155 -8.92 7.13 -0.33
C VAL A 155 -8.30 5.97 -1.12
N ALA A 156 -7.72 4.97 -0.42
CA ALA A 156 -7.16 3.79 -1.08
C ALA A 156 -8.23 3.00 -1.86
N TYR A 157 -9.41 2.77 -1.27
CA TYR A 157 -10.54 2.14 -1.96
C TYR A 157 -11.05 2.96 -3.13
N ARG A 158 -11.06 4.29 -3.01
CA ARG A 158 -11.46 5.17 -4.12
C ARG A 158 -10.48 5.11 -5.29
N MET A 159 -9.18 5.00 -5.03
CA MET A 159 -8.17 4.76 -6.07
C MET A 159 -8.34 3.37 -6.72
N LEU A 160 -8.61 2.34 -5.92
CA LEU A 160 -8.88 0.99 -6.44
C LEU A 160 -10.10 0.96 -7.37
N LEU A 161 -11.16 1.69 -7.01
CA LEU A 161 -12.43 1.70 -7.72
C LEU A 161 -12.52 2.74 -8.85
N GLU A 162 -11.45 3.51 -9.09
CA GLU A 162 -11.38 4.47 -10.21
C GLU A 162 -11.34 3.71 -11.54
N THR A 163 -12.08 4.19 -12.55
CA THR A 163 -12.25 3.50 -13.85
C THR A 163 -11.70 4.29 -15.03
N SER A 164 -11.29 5.54 -14.82
CA SER A 164 -10.65 6.38 -15.82
C SER A 164 -9.15 6.12 -15.89
N CYS A 165 -8.56 6.27 -17.07
CA CYS A 165 -7.10 6.21 -17.22
C CYS A 165 -6.41 7.38 -16.47
N PRO A 166 -5.31 7.15 -15.73
CA PRO A 166 -4.73 5.86 -15.34
C PRO A 166 -5.37 5.26 -14.06
N SER A 167 -5.80 4.00 -14.11
CA SER A 167 -6.26 3.23 -12.95
C SER A 167 -6.17 1.71 -13.18
N TRP A 168 -6.37 0.90 -12.15
CA TRP A 168 -6.44 -0.56 -12.29
C TRP A 168 -7.67 -1.06 -13.03
N LEU A 169 -8.82 -0.40 -12.86
CA LEU A 169 -10.06 -0.84 -13.52
C LEU A 169 -10.19 -0.30 -14.95
N TYR A 170 -9.43 0.73 -15.33
CA TYR A 170 -9.44 1.25 -16.69
C TYR A 170 -9.11 0.19 -17.76
N PRO A 171 -8.03 -0.62 -17.65
CA PRO A 171 -7.82 -1.73 -18.58
C PRO A 171 -9.02 -2.68 -18.66
N ILE A 172 -9.69 -2.94 -17.54
CA ILE A 172 -10.86 -3.83 -17.49
C ILE A 172 -12.04 -3.21 -18.24
N THR A 173 -12.29 -1.90 -18.11
CA THR A 173 -13.34 -1.21 -18.90
C THR A 173 -13.04 -1.23 -20.40
N MET A 174 -11.76 -1.35 -20.77
CA MET A 174 -11.28 -1.52 -22.14
C MET A 174 -11.20 -2.99 -22.60
N GLY A 175 -11.67 -3.95 -21.79
CA GLY A 175 -11.74 -5.37 -22.15
C GLY A 175 -10.48 -6.20 -21.86
N ALA A 176 -9.54 -5.68 -21.06
CA ALA A 176 -8.36 -6.42 -20.64
C ALA A 176 -8.69 -7.68 -19.83
N THR A 177 -8.00 -8.78 -20.14
CA THR A 177 -8.03 -10.02 -19.35
C THR A 177 -6.69 -10.30 -18.63
N THR A 178 -5.71 -9.42 -18.80
CA THR A 178 -4.37 -9.46 -18.22
C THR A 178 -3.94 -8.06 -17.79
N MET A 179 -2.97 -7.96 -16.89
CA MET A 179 -2.37 -6.67 -16.52
C MET A 179 -1.52 -6.13 -17.67
N TRP A 180 -1.64 -4.85 -17.97
CA TRP A 180 -0.85 -4.20 -19.00
C TRP A 180 0.47 -3.69 -18.44
N GLU A 181 1.44 -3.46 -19.32
CA GLU A 181 2.73 -2.85 -18.94
C GLU A 181 2.57 -1.37 -18.62
N ARG A 182 1.86 -0.62 -19.47
CA ARG A 182 1.50 0.78 -19.24
C ARG A 182 0.09 0.86 -18.70
N TRP A 183 -0.15 1.87 -17.86
CA TRP A 183 -1.50 2.25 -17.45
C TRP A 183 -2.40 2.57 -18.65
N ASP A 184 -1.80 3.08 -19.72
CA ASP A 184 -2.43 3.51 -20.95
C ASP A 184 -1.91 2.72 -22.18
N SER A 185 -1.56 1.43 -22.03
CA SER A 185 -1.14 0.58 -23.17
C SER A 185 -2.12 0.67 -24.35
N MET A 186 -3.43 0.79 -24.03
CA MET A 186 -4.44 1.31 -24.94
C MET A 186 -4.93 2.66 -24.41
N LEU A 187 -4.93 3.65 -25.29
CA LEU A 187 -5.41 5.01 -25.03
C LEU A 187 -6.95 5.02 -24.94
N PRO A 188 -7.57 6.06 -24.34
CA PRO A 188 -9.02 6.12 -24.18
C PRO A 188 -9.81 6.10 -25.49
N ASN A 189 -9.18 6.44 -26.61
CA ASN A 189 -9.77 6.39 -27.95
C ASN A 189 -9.65 5.01 -28.63
N GLY A 190 -9.00 4.03 -27.98
CA GLY A 190 -8.77 2.68 -28.50
C GLY A 190 -7.46 2.49 -29.25
N ASP A 191 -6.69 3.56 -29.50
CA ASP A 191 -5.38 3.45 -30.13
C ASP A 191 -4.37 2.81 -29.16
N ILE A 192 -3.37 2.12 -29.71
CA ILE A 192 -2.25 1.61 -28.92
C ILE A 192 -1.32 2.77 -28.55
N ASN A 193 -0.78 2.76 -27.33
CA ASN A 193 0.22 3.72 -26.91
C ASN A 193 1.38 3.80 -27.93
N PRO A 194 1.81 5.01 -28.35
CA PRO A 194 2.81 5.16 -29.41
C PRO A 194 4.23 4.76 -28.97
N GLY A 195 4.46 4.53 -27.68
CA GLY A 195 5.74 4.05 -27.17
C GLY A 195 6.10 2.69 -27.77
N SER A 196 7.37 2.53 -28.16
CA SER A 196 7.87 1.28 -28.77
C SER A 196 7.82 0.06 -27.83
N MET A 197 7.69 0.31 -26.52
CA MET A 197 7.56 -0.70 -25.47
C MET A 197 6.14 -0.63 -24.91
N THR A 198 5.26 -1.47 -25.45
CA THR A 198 3.85 -1.56 -25.06
C THR A 198 3.40 -3.02 -25.07
N SER A 199 3.38 -3.64 -23.89
CA SER A 199 2.81 -4.97 -23.65
C SER A 199 1.44 -4.91 -22.99
N PHE A 200 0.57 -5.85 -23.36
CA PHE A 200 -0.75 -6.06 -22.76
C PHE A 200 -0.74 -7.20 -21.72
N ASN A 201 0.43 -7.75 -21.39
CA ASN A 201 0.57 -8.85 -20.44
C ASN A 201 1.86 -8.72 -19.62
N HIS A 202 1.82 -7.89 -18.58
CA HIS A 202 2.92 -7.61 -17.67
C HIS A 202 2.41 -7.52 -16.23
N TYR A 203 2.89 -8.38 -15.33
CA TYR A 203 2.30 -8.53 -13.99
C TYR A 203 2.61 -7.40 -13.01
N ALA A 204 3.55 -6.49 -13.34
CA ALA A 204 4.06 -5.47 -12.41
C ALA A 204 2.94 -4.66 -11.73
N LEU A 205 2.00 -4.12 -12.51
CA LEU A 205 0.87 -3.34 -11.99
C LEU A 205 -0.18 -4.21 -11.26
N GLY A 206 -0.09 -5.53 -11.42
CA GLY A 206 -0.85 -6.54 -10.67
C GLY A 206 -0.40 -6.72 -9.22
N SER A 207 0.64 -6.01 -8.77
CA SER A 207 1.11 -5.99 -7.38
C SER A 207 0.01 -5.61 -6.37
N VAL A 208 -1.02 -4.88 -6.82
CA VAL A 208 -2.23 -4.56 -6.04
C VAL A 208 -2.92 -5.80 -5.46
N GLY A 209 -2.73 -6.96 -6.08
CA GLY A 209 -3.23 -8.24 -5.58
C GLY A 209 -2.85 -8.48 -4.12
N LYS A 210 -1.61 -8.17 -3.70
CA LYS A 210 -1.18 -8.32 -2.30
C LYS A 210 -2.09 -7.53 -1.34
N TRP A 211 -2.46 -6.30 -1.70
CA TRP A 211 -3.35 -5.47 -0.89
C TRP A 211 -4.78 -6.01 -0.88
N LEU A 212 -5.28 -6.54 -2.00
CA LEU A 212 -6.58 -7.23 -2.03
C LEU A 212 -6.61 -8.44 -1.09
N PHE A 213 -5.56 -9.26 -1.06
CA PHE A 213 -5.48 -10.41 -0.14
C PHE A 213 -5.36 -9.98 1.33
N GLY A 214 -4.41 -9.09 1.63
CA GLY A 214 -4.05 -8.74 3.01
C GLY A 214 -4.97 -7.71 3.67
N THR A 215 -5.51 -6.75 2.91
CA THR A 215 -6.33 -5.65 3.46
C THR A 215 -7.81 -5.88 3.23
N VAL A 216 -8.24 -6.16 1.98
CA VAL A 216 -9.66 -6.44 1.69
C VAL A 216 -10.04 -7.80 2.24
N GLY A 217 -9.29 -8.85 1.89
CA GLY A 217 -9.48 -10.19 2.42
C GLY A 217 -9.11 -10.31 3.90
N GLY A 218 -8.23 -9.43 4.38
CA GLY A 218 -7.78 -9.39 5.76
C GLY A 218 -6.79 -10.50 6.13
N VAL A 219 -6.23 -11.25 5.18
CA VAL A 219 -5.38 -12.43 5.46
C VAL A 219 -3.92 -12.11 5.15
N ASP A 220 -3.09 -12.02 6.19
CA ASP A 220 -1.67 -11.71 6.03
C ASP A 220 -0.82 -12.54 7.02
N MET A 221 0.48 -12.61 6.75
CA MET A 221 1.50 -13.10 7.68
C MET A 221 2.18 -11.95 8.42
N ASP A 222 2.05 -10.69 8.01
CA ASP A 222 2.66 -9.58 8.74
C ASP A 222 1.88 -9.20 10.02
N ILE A 223 2.35 -9.74 11.15
CA ILE A 223 1.82 -9.47 12.49
C ILE A 223 2.44 -8.25 13.17
N THR A 224 3.44 -7.59 12.57
CA THR A 224 4.19 -6.49 13.23
C THR A 224 3.32 -5.27 13.51
N SER A 225 2.25 -5.10 12.74
CA SER A 225 1.22 -4.07 12.94
C SER A 225 0.18 -4.43 14.01
N ALA A 226 0.11 -5.68 14.46
CA ALA A 226 -0.78 -6.09 15.55
C ALA A 226 -0.05 -5.89 16.89
N SER A 227 -0.42 -4.85 17.63
CA SER A 227 0.20 -4.49 18.92
C SER A 227 0.24 -5.68 19.92
N ALA A 228 -0.77 -6.56 19.86
CA ALA A 228 -0.93 -7.71 20.76
C ALA A 228 0.18 -8.79 20.63
N LEU A 229 0.95 -8.82 19.54
CA LEU A 229 2.04 -9.80 19.35
C LEU A 229 3.44 -9.23 19.54
N ARG A 230 3.59 -7.90 19.72
CA ARG A 230 4.91 -7.32 20.01
C ARG A 230 5.47 -7.79 21.35
N THR A 231 4.63 -8.31 22.24
CA THR A 231 4.98 -8.83 23.57
C THR A 231 5.22 -10.34 23.58
N ALA A 232 4.90 -11.06 22.50
CA ALA A 232 5.09 -12.50 22.41
C ALA A 232 6.46 -12.81 21.77
N SER A 233 7.42 -13.20 22.63
CA SER A 233 8.63 -14.00 22.39
C SER A 233 9.21 -14.05 20.94
N PRO A 234 10.53 -13.78 20.74
CA PRO A 234 11.21 -13.82 19.43
C PRO A 234 11.07 -15.14 18.63
N ASP A 235 10.58 -16.22 19.24
CA ASP A 235 10.37 -17.54 18.63
C ASP A 235 9.03 -17.69 17.88
N GLN A 236 8.13 -16.71 17.97
CA GLN A 236 6.84 -16.73 17.26
C GLN A 236 6.88 -15.90 15.98
N SER A 237 7.84 -16.20 15.10
CA SER A 237 7.87 -15.60 13.77
C SER A 237 6.64 -16.03 12.98
N SER A 238 5.90 -15.07 12.42
CA SER A 238 4.84 -15.36 11.45
C SER A 238 5.36 -15.90 10.10
N ILE A 239 6.68 -16.06 9.98
CA ILE A 239 7.36 -16.63 8.82
C ILE A 239 6.73 -17.99 8.47
N GLY A 240 6.41 -18.16 7.18
CA GLY A 240 5.82 -19.39 6.68
C GLY A 240 4.36 -19.63 7.10
N TRP A 241 3.62 -18.62 7.54
CA TRP A 241 2.20 -18.71 7.97
C TRP A 241 1.96 -19.48 9.28
N ARG A 242 2.98 -19.63 10.12
CA ARG A 242 2.83 -20.26 11.44
C ARG A 242 1.94 -19.43 12.39
N VAL A 243 1.97 -18.11 12.22
CA VAL A 243 1.07 -17.16 12.87
C VAL A 243 0.40 -16.34 11.77
N ILE A 244 -0.94 -16.39 11.72
CA ILE A 244 -1.76 -15.72 10.71
C ILE A 244 -2.35 -14.44 11.31
N LYS A 245 -2.43 -13.38 10.52
CA LYS A 245 -3.20 -12.18 10.85
C LYS A 245 -4.52 -12.20 10.09
N PHE A 246 -5.62 -12.04 10.82
CA PHE A 246 -6.95 -11.73 10.30
C PHE A 246 -7.33 -10.31 10.68
N ALA A 247 -7.23 -9.37 9.75
CA ALA A 247 -7.55 -7.96 9.99
C ALA A 247 -8.15 -7.32 8.73
N PRO A 248 -9.35 -7.73 8.31
CA PRO A 248 -10.01 -7.10 7.17
C PRO A 248 -10.27 -5.63 7.48
N GLN A 249 -10.09 -4.77 6.48
CA GLN A 249 -10.46 -3.37 6.54
C GLN A 249 -11.53 -3.12 5.49
N PRO A 250 -12.83 -3.33 5.80
CA PRO A 250 -13.90 -2.95 4.89
C PRO A 250 -13.80 -1.47 4.49
N GLY A 251 -14.25 -1.18 3.27
CA GLY A 251 -14.25 0.17 2.72
C GLY A 251 -14.75 0.21 1.28
N GLY A 252 -14.89 1.42 0.76
CA GLY A 252 -15.47 1.65 -0.56
C GLY A 252 -16.89 1.12 -0.69
N THR A 253 -17.17 0.52 -1.84
CA THR A 253 -18.44 -0.17 -2.11
C THR A 253 -18.37 -1.68 -1.82
N ILE A 254 -17.29 -2.16 -1.21
CA ILE A 254 -17.08 -3.59 -0.98
C ILE A 254 -17.70 -3.97 0.38
N THR A 255 -18.81 -4.69 0.34
CA THR A 255 -19.57 -5.10 1.53
C THR A 255 -19.31 -6.54 1.95
N SER A 256 -18.55 -7.31 1.17
CA SER A 256 -18.15 -8.67 1.51
C SER A 256 -16.89 -9.07 0.77
N ALA A 257 -16.08 -9.93 1.38
CA ALA A 257 -15.00 -10.63 0.69
C ALA A 257 -14.81 -12.04 1.25
N LYS A 258 -14.30 -12.94 0.42
CA LYS A 258 -13.89 -14.29 0.80
C LYS A 258 -12.54 -14.60 0.20
N THR A 259 -11.60 -14.98 1.06
CA THR A 259 -10.20 -15.22 0.72
C THR A 259 -9.74 -16.54 1.31
N SER A 260 -8.97 -17.30 0.53
CA SER A 260 -8.33 -18.53 1.00
C SER A 260 -6.90 -18.62 0.47
N HIS A 261 -5.98 -19.10 1.29
CA HIS A 261 -4.58 -19.32 0.93
C HIS A 261 -4.16 -20.73 1.37
N LEU A 262 -3.58 -21.51 0.45
CA LEU A 262 -2.97 -22.79 0.78
C LEU A 262 -1.56 -22.54 1.32
N SER A 263 -1.44 -22.49 2.64
CA SER A 263 -0.16 -22.33 3.33
C SER A 263 0.57 -23.69 3.47
N PRO A 264 1.85 -23.70 3.89
CA PRO A 264 2.57 -24.95 4.20
C PRO A 264 1.88 -25.83 5.25
N TYR A 265 0.98 -25.27 6.07
CA TYR A 265 0.27 -25.96 7.14
C TYR A 265 -1.16 -26.37 6.75
N GLY A 266 -1.66 -25.92 5.61
CA GLY A 266 -3.04 -26.15 5.16
C GLY A 266 -3.75 -24.87 4.75
N ILE A 267 -5.05 -24.98 4.48
CA ILE A 267 -5.88 -23.86 4.03
C ILE A 267 -6.09 -22.89 5.20
N VAL A 268 -5.71 -21.64 4.97
CA VAL A 268 -6.11 -20.48 5.77
C VAL A 268 -7.25 -19.81 5.03
N SER A 269 -8.36 -19.48 5.71
CA SER A 269 -9.45 -18.75 5.05
C SER A 269 -10.09 -17.70 5.95
N CYS A 270 -10.61 -16.66 5.30
CA CYS A 270 -11.37 -15.57 5.91
C CYS A 270 -12.53 -15.23 4.98
N ALA A 271 -13.74 -15.18 5.52
CA ALA A 271 -14.91 -14.67 4.84
C ALA A 271 -15.57 -13.64 5.74
N TRP A 272 -15.89 -12.47 5.21
CA TRP A 272 -16.62 -11.45 5.96
C TRP A 272 -17.71 -10.79 5.13
N ASN A 273 -18.73 -10.27 5.80
CA ASN A 273 -19.78 -9.49 5.19
C ASN A 273 -20.33 -8.42 6.14
N LEU A 274 -20.82 -7.34 5.55
CA LEU A 274 -21.50 -6.24 6.22
C LEU A 274 -23.01 -6.32 5.98
N ASP A 275 -23.78 -6.10 7.05
CA ASP A 275 -25.21 -5.82 7.01
C ASP A 275 -25.41 -4.38 7.51
N ALA A 276 -25.53 -3.44 6.57
CA ALA A 276 -25.61 -2.01 6.86
C ALA A 276 -26.92 -1.64 7.57
N GLU A 277 -28.02 -2.33 7.29
CA GLU A 277 -29.32 -2.07 7.92
C GLU A 277 -29.27 -2.42 9.41
N LYS A 278 -28.63 -3.54 9.76
CA LYS A 278 -28.47 -3.99 11.14
C LYS A 278 -27.22 -3.47 11.82
N LYS A 279 -26.36 -2.72 11.10
CA LYS A 279 -25.03 -2.30 11.56
C LYS A 279 -24.22 -3.49 12.10
N LEU A 280 -24.14 -4.56 11.30
CA LEU A 280 -23.42 -5.78 11.69
C LEU A 280 -22.25 -6.04 10.75
N PHE A 281 -21.09 -6.36 11.32
CA PHE A 281 -20.00 -7.04 10.63
C PHE A 281 -19.91 -8.48 11.10
N ARG A 282 -19.83 -9.43 10.17
CA ARG A 282 -19.63 -10.85 10.45
C ARG A 282 -18.39 -11.34 9.76
N MET A 283 -17.64 -12.20 10.44
CA MET A 283 -16.43 -12.79 9.89
C MET A 283 -16.28 -14.23 10.36
N SER A 284 -15.99 -15.14 9.43
CA SER A 284 -15.65 -16.53 9.68
C SER A 284 -14.21 -16.76 9.24
N VAL A 285 -13.40 -17.42 10.07
CA VAL A 285 -12.00 -17.73 9.77
C VAL A 285 -11.68 -19.19 10.05
N SER A 286 -10.77 -19.74 9.24
CA SER A 286 -10.23 -21.08 9.38
C SER A 286 -8.71 -21.00 9.57
N VAL A 287 -8.24 -21.60 10.66
CA VAL A 287 -6.81 -21.69 11.02
C VAL A 287 -6.37 -23.15 10.93
N PRO A 288 -5.39 -23.50 10.08
CA PRO A 288 -4.93 -24.87 9.94
C PRO A 288 -4.27 -25.39 11.23
N PRO A 289 -4.21 -26.73 11.42
CA PRO A 289 -3.49 -27.33 12.54
C PRO A 289 -2.04 -26.84 12.63
N ASN A 290 -1.50 -26.79 13.84
CA ASN A 290 -0.13 -26.32 14.14
C ASN A 290 0.13 -24.83 13.85
N CYS A 291 -0.91 -24.06 13.53
CA CYS A 291 -0.86 -22.60 13.43
C CYS A 291 -1.59 -21.91 14.58
N LYS A 292 -1.28 -20.63 14.76
CA LYS A 292 -2.04 -19.67 15.58
C LYS A 292 -2.52 -18.54 14.69
N ALA A 293 -3.48 -17.75 15.18
CA ALA A 293 -3.84 -16.52 14.50
C ALA A 293 -4.13 -15.35 15.46
N VAL A 294 -4.04 -14.15 14.92
CA VAL A 294 -4.37 -12.89 15.58
C VAL A 294 -5.41 -12.15 14.79
N VAL A 295 -6.51 -11.88 15.47
CA VAL A 295 -7.72 -11.34 14.88
C VAL A 295 -7.91 -9.90 15.34
N GLN A 296 -7.85 -8.96 14.42
CA GLN A 296 -8.23 -7.56 14.65
C GLN A 296 -9.57 -7.31 13.96
N LEU A 297 -10.62 -7.10 14.76
CA LEU A 297 -11.96 -6.79 14.23
C LEU A 297 -12.06 -5.31 13.86
N PRO A 298 -12.62 -4.97 12.69
CA PRO A 298 -12.79 -3.58 12.26
C PRO A 298 -13.88 -2.87 13.08
N GLY A 299 -13.79 -1.54 13.18
CA GLY A 299 -14.77 -0.72 13.90
C GLY A 299 -14.79 -0.95 15.42
N THR A 300 -13.71 -1.50 15.99
CA THR A 300 -13.59 -1.74 17.43
C THR A 300 -12.29 -1.20 17.98
N ASP A 301 -12.33 -0.64 19.19
CA ASP A 301 -11.15 -0.29 20.00
C ASP A 301 -10.59 -1.48 20.80
N LYS A 302 -11.09 -2.69 20.53
CA LYS A 302 -10.68 -3.89 21.25
C LYS A 302 -9.30 -4.31 20.81
N GLU A 303 -8.53 -4.81 21.77
CA GLU A 303 -7.26 -5.47 21.51
C GLU A 303 -7.44 -6.67 20.60
N ALA A 304 -6.40 -6.99 19.82
CA ALA A 304 -6.43 -8.13 18.92
C ALA A 304 -6.55 -9.46 19.71
N ILE A 305 -7.33 -10.38 19.15
CA ILE A 305 -7.68 -11.66 19.78
C ILE A 305 -6.73 -12.74 19.30
N ASN A 306 -6.09 -13.45 20.22
CA ASN A 306 -5.25 -14.60 19.91
C ASN A 306 -6.09 -15.88 19.88
N ILE A 307 -6.00 -16.65 18.79
CA ILE A 307 -6.69 -17.94 18.60
C ILE A 307 -5.72 -19.04 18.17
N GLY A 308 -6.10 -20.29 18.40
CA GLY A 308 -5.40 -21.48 17.91
C GLY A 308 -5.92 -21.94 16.55
N SER A 309 -5.61 -23.18 16.18
CA SER A 309 -6.20 -23.85 15.02
C SER A 309 -7.68 -24.14 15.22
N GLY A 310 -8.47 -24.04 14.16
CA GLY A 310 -9.90 -24.33 14.18
C GLY A 310 -10.71 -23.39 13.31
N GLU A 311 -12.03 -23.52 13.39
CA GLU A 311 -13.00 -22.65 12.75
C GLU A 311 -13.58 -21.70 13.80
N TYR A 312 -13.65 -20.41 13.48
CA TYR A 312 -14.13 -19.38 14.39
C TYR A 312 -15.07 -18.42 13.66
N GLU A 313 -16.08 -17.95 14.38
CA GLU A 313 -16.99 -16.90 13.91
C GLU A 313 -16.94 -15.71 14.87
N PHE A 314 -16.95 -14.51 14.27
CA PHE A 314 -16.94 -13.24 14.97
C PHE A 314 -18.09 -12.37 14.47
N VAL A 315 -18.71 -11.65 15.40
CA VAL A 315 -19.75 -10.67 15.12
C VAL A 315 -19.39 -9.38 15.82
N VAL A 316 -19.42 -8.27 15.09
CA VAL A 316 -19.37 -6.92 15.63
C VAL A 316 -20.74 -6.29 15.43
N GLU A 317 -21.43 -6.04 16.54
CA GLU A 317 -22.68 -5.30 16.56
C GLU A 317 -22.43 -3.80 16.63
N GLY A 318 -23.31 -3.00 16.03
CA GLY A 318 -23.14 -1.55 15.97
C GLY A 318 -21.95 -1.12 15.11
N TYR A 319 -21.56 -1.94 14.13
CA TYR A 319 -20.51 -1.58 13.17
C TYR A 319 -20.95 -0.37 12.35
N GLU A 320 -20.20 0.71 12.46
CA GLU A 320 -20.33 1.92 11.66
C GLU A 320 -19.01 2.15 10.91
N GLU A 321 -19.12 2.60 9.67
CA GLU A 321 -17.95 3.00 8.90
C GLU A 321 -17.49 4.38 9.37
N ASP A 322 -16.22 4.49 9.77
CA ASP A 322 -15.68 5.69 10.42
C ASP A 322 -15.58 6.90 9.48
N GLU A 323 -15.58 6.69 8.16
CA GLU A 323 -15.37 7.72 7.15
C GLU A 323 -16.49 7.74 6.11
N ALA A 324 -16.91 8.96 5.74
CA ALA A 324 -17.91 9.17 4.70
C ALA A 324 -17.40 8.66 3.34
N TRP A 325 -18.26 7.92 2.63
CA TRP A 325 -18.03 7.48 1.27
C TRP A 325 -18.98 8.19 0.28
N PRO A 326 -18.50 8.62 -0.89
CA PRO A 326 -17.11 8.59 -1.35
C PRO A 326 -16.28 9.79 -0.87
N PRO A 327 -14.96 9.63 -0.63
CA PRO A 327 -14.06 10.76 -0.46
C PRO A 327 -14.12 11.71 -1.66
N GLU A 328 -14.11 13.00 -1.40
CA GLU A 328 -14.20 14.03 -2.45
C GLU A 328 -12.84 14.34 -3.06
N ALA A 329 -12.81 14.52 -4.38
CA ALA A 329 -11.62 15.00 -5.07
C ALA A 329 -11.32 16.47 -4.71
N ILE A 330 -10.05 16.86 -4.76
CA ILE A 330 -9.64 18.27 -4.66
C ILE A 330 -9.64 18.82 -6.09
N VAL A 331 -10.64 19.64 -6.40
CA VAL A 331 -10.88 20.13 -7.76
C VAL A 331 -10.49 21.61 -7.86
N SER A 332 -9.71 21.95 -8.88
CA SER A 332 -9.38 23.35 -9.17
C SER A 332 -10.65 24.10 -9.64
N PRO A 333 -10.89 25.33 -9.15
CA PRO A 333 -12.00 26.18 -9.62
C PRO A 333 -11.98 26.43 -11.13
N TRP A 334 -10.82 26.24 -11.77
CA TRP A 334 -10.59 26.46 -13.20
C TRP A 334 -10.67 25.18 -14.03
N SER A 335 -10.82 24.00 -13.41
CA SER A 335 -10.90 22.76 -14.16
C SER A 335 -12.27 22.62 -14.81
N MET A 336 -12.30 22.52 -16.15
CA MET A 336 -13.48 22.15 -16.92
C MET A 336 -13.80 20.69 -16.57
N VAL A 337 -14.78 20.46 -15.70
CA VAL A 337 -15.24 19.11 -15.38
C VAL A 337 -16.13 18.66 -16.54
N GLU A 338 -15.70 17.64 -17.31
CA GLU A 338 -16.57 17.02 -18.31
C GLU A 338 -17.85 16.50 -17.62
N GLU A 339 -19.02 16.61 -18.28
CA GLU A 339 -20.31 16.21 -17.69
C GLU A 339 -20.35 14.74 -17.22
N SER A 340 -19.53 13.88 -17.83
CA SER A 340 -19.31 12.48 -17.43
C SER A 340 -18.65 12.34 -16.05
N GLU A 341 -17.75 13.26 -15.68
CA GLU A 341 -17.05 13.29 -14.40
C GLU A 341 -17.89 13.97 -13.29
N GLN A 342 -18.85 14.83 -13.63
CA GLN A 342 -19.67 15.55 -12.65
C GLN A 342 -20.53 14.62 -11.77
N LYS A 343 -20.95 13.45 -12.28
CA LYS A 343 -21.66 12.43 -11.48
C LYS A 343 -20.76 11.72 -10.46
N ILE A 344 -19.45 11.74 -10.67
CA ILE A 344 -18.44 11.10 -9.82
C ILE A 344 -17.98 12.06 -8.70
N VAL A 345 -18.12 13.38 -8.90
CA VAL A 345 -17.59 14.44 -8.02
C VAL A 345 -18.65 15.04 -7.06
N GLY A 346 -19.92 14.62 -7.13
CA GLY A 346 -20.93 15.07 -6.17
C GLY A 346 -21.25 16.59 -6.22
N VAL A 347 -20.92 17.27 -7.32
CA VAL A 347 -21.22 18.70 -7.48
C VAL A 347 -22.69 18.87 -7.80
N ARG A 348 -23.51 19.19 -6.79
CA ARG A 348 -24.82 19.81 -7.03
C ARG A 348 -24.59 21.27 -7.43
N LYS A 349 -24.94 21.61 -8.67
CA LYS A 349 -25.21 23.00 -9.04
C LYS A 349 -26.52 23.41 -8.38
N ASP A 350 -26.45 24.09 -7.23
CA ASP A 350 -27.57 24.91 -6.80
C ASP A 350 -27.66 26.12 -7.74
N LYS A 351 -28.89 26.37 -8.21
CA LYS A 351 -29.25 27.35 -9.24
C LYS A 351 -29.06 28.80 -8.82
#